data_AF-A0A1W1BAH4-F1
#
_entry.id   AF-A0A1W1BAH4-F1
#
_cell.length_a   1.000
_cell.length_b   1.000
_cell.length_c   1.000
_cell.angle_alpha   90.00
_cell.angle_beta   90.00
_cell.angle_gamma   90.00
#
_symmetry.space_group_name_H-M   'P 1'
#
loop_
_entity.id
_entity.type
_entity.pdbx_description
1 polymer ?
#
loop_
_entity_poly.entity_id
_entity_poly.type
_entity_poly.pdbx_seq_one_letter_code
_entity_poly.pdbx_strand_id
1 'polypeptide(L)'
;MVPTPEQVEAMMVEKMGALPQSLNSAKAIDPRFLVEQAMSSKFSVQDEQNPFDMKTSMMIALAVSITLGSQECTQEQTKMLKKMGLSKEELAYIVRIVKHAQGSAVMGNAKAAFDTFES
;
A
#
# COMPACT_ATOMS: atom_id res chain seq x y z
N MET A 1 11.68 -5.64 22.76
CA MET A 1 12.21 -6.93 22.26
C MET A 1 11.77 -7.07 20.81
N VAL A 2 12.68 -7.40 19.89
CA VAL A 2 12.32 -7.64 18.48
C VAL A 2 11.57 -8.98 18.41
N PRO A 3 10.37 -9.05 17.81
CA PRO A 3 9.63 -10.30 17.70
C PRO A 3 10.36 -11.27 16.76
N THR A 4 10.24 -12.56 17.05
CA THR A 4 10.75 -13.64 16.18
C THR A 4 9.90 -13.76 14.92
N PRO A 5 10.46 -14.29 13.81
CA PRO A 5 9.68 -14.55 12.60
C PRO A 5 8.42 -15.38 12.82
N GLU A 6 8.47 -16.39 13.69
CA GLU A 6 7.34 -17.27 14.00
C GLU A 6 6.23 -16.51 14.75
N GLN A 7 6.61 -15.63 15.67
CA GLN A 7 5.65 -14.74 16.35
C GLN A 7 5.01 -13.78 15.36
N VAL A 8 5.79 -13.22 14.43
CA VAL A 8 5.26 -12.31 13.40
C VAL A 8 4.32 -13.04 12.46
N GLU A 9 4.69 -14.23 11.99
CA GLU A 9 3.82 -15.04 11.14
C GLU A 9 2.47 -15.33 11.83
N ALA A 10 2.50 -15.79 13.09
CA ALA A 10 1.27 -16.05 13.85
C ALA A 10 0.37 -14.81 13.95
N MET A 11 0.94 -13.65 14.27
CA MET A 11 0.21 -12.37 14.33
C MET A 11 -0.38 -11.97 12.96
N MET A 12 0.35 -12.19 11.86
CA MET A 12 -0.13 -11.84 10.52
C MET A 12 -1.24 -12.77 10.05
N VAL A 13 -1.11 -14.08 10.30
CA VAL A 13 -2.16 -15.07 10.00
C VAL A 13 -3.43 -14.79 10.81
N GLU A 14 -3.30 -14.46 12.08
CA GLU A 14 -4.45 -14.09 12.93
C GLU A 14 -5.19 -12.85 12.37
N LYS A 15 -4.47 -11.80 11.99
CA LYS A 15 -5.07 -10.56 11.47
C LYS A 15 -5.65 -10.71 10.06
N MET A 16 -4.98 -11.47 9.19
CA MET A 16 -5.29 -11.53 7.75
C MET A 16 -6.04 -12.81 7.34
N GLY A 17 -6.15 -13.79 8.24
CA GLY A 17 -6.66 -15.14 7.98
C GLY A 17 -5.63 -16.07 7.34
N ALA A 18 -4.81 -15.55 6.42
CA ALA A 18 -3.67 -16.23 5.84
C ALA A 18 -2.58 -15.23 5.44
N LEU A 19 -1.33 -15.69 5.34
CA LEU A 19 -0.27 -14.88 4.77
C LEU A 19 -0.50 -14.68 3.25
N PRO A 20 -0.30 -13.46 2.72
CA PRO A 20 -0.19 -13.20 1.28
C PRO A 20 0.85 -14.11 0.61
N GLN A 21 0.67 -14.38 -0.68
CA GLN A 21 1.57 -15.26 -1.43
C GLN A 21 2.98 -14.67 -1.53
N SER A 22 3.08 -13.34 -1.67
CA SER A 22 4.35 -12.60 -1.64
C SER A 22 5.12 -12.81 -0.34
N LEU A 23 4.44 -12.76 0.81
CA LEU A 23 5.08 -12.98 2.11
C LEU A 23 5.42 -14.45 2.38
N ASN A 24 4.60 -15.39 1.91
CA ASN A 24 4.96 -16.81 1.94
C ASN A 24 6.23 -17.09 1.14
N SER A 25 6.34 -16.50 -0.05
CA SER A 25 7.52 -16.62 -0.92
C SER A 25 8.76 -15.99 -0.26
N ALA A 26 8.62 -14.79 0.33
CA ALA A 26 9.71 -14.13 1.03
C ALA A 26 10.19 -14.96 2.24
N LYS A 27 9.26 -15.44 3.06
CA LYS A 27 9.53 -16.29 4.23
C LYS A 27 10.31 -17.55 3.85
N ALA A 28 9.96 -18.18 2.73
CA ALA A 28 10.61 -19.42 2.27
C ALA A 28 12.09 -19.21 1.92
N ILE A 29 12.50 -17.99 1.57
CA ILE A 29 13.90 -17.63 1.30
C ILE A 29 14.59 -17.16 2.59
N ASP A 30 13.98 -16.23 3.30
CA ASP A 30 14.47 -15.74 4.59
C ASP A 30 13.30 -15.29 5.48
N PRO A 31 13.05 -15.97 6.61
CA PRO A 31 11.93 -15.65 7.49
C PRO A 31 12.07 -14.26 8.15
N ARG A 32 13.26 -13.65 8.17
CA ARG A 32 13.47 -12.29 8.71
C ARG A 32 12.74 -11.22 7.89
N PHE A 33 12.43 -11.47 6.62
CA PHE A 33 11.61 -10.56 5.83
C PHE A 33 10.21 -10.33 6.41
N LEU A 34 9.65 -11.30 7.14
CA LEU A 34 8.38 -11.09 7.85
C LEU A 34 8.53 -10.07 8.97
N VAL A 35 9.63 -10.16 9.73
CA VAL A 35 9.92 -9.21 10.82
C VAL A 35 10.12 -7.82 10.25
N GLU A 36 10.91 -7.67 9.18
CA GLU A 36 11.13 -6.39 8.51
C GLU A 36 9.80 -5.79 7.99
N GLN A 37 8.97 -6.59 7.34
CA GLN A 37 7.67 -6.14 6.84
C GLN A 37 6.73 -5.71 7.99
N ALA A 38 6.69 -6.47 9.08
CA ALA A 38 5.87 -6.14 10.25
C ALA A 38 6.37 -4.86 10.94
N MET A 39 7.68 -4.66 11.03
CA MET A 39 8.26 -3.43 11.57
C MET A 39 7.97 -2.23 10.67
N SER A 40 8.06 -2.39 9.34
CA SER A 40 7.66 -1.36 8.37
C SER A 40 6.19 -0.96 8.55
N SER A 41 5.30 -1.93 8.76
CA SER A 41 3.88 -1.63 9.06
C SER A 41 3.68 -0.90 10.39
N LYS A 42 4.48 -1.21 11.43
CA LYS A 42 4.43 -0.56 12.73
C LYS A 42 4.89 0.90 12.71
N PHE A 43 5.85 1.24 11.85
CA PHE A 43 6.33 2.62 11.67
C PHE A 43 5.57 3.39 10.58
N SER A 44 4.41 2.89 10.15
CA SER A 44 3.59 3.52 9.11
C SER A 44 2.11 3.45 9.45
N VAL A 45 1.37 2.54 8.83
CA VAL A 45 -0.10 2.43 8.93
C VAL A 45 -0.55 2.12 10.36
N GLN A 46 0.26 1.38 11.13
CA GLN A 46 -0.03 1.01 12.52
C GLN A 46 0.70 1.88 13.56
N ASP A 47 1.39 2.95 13.15
CA ASP A 47 2.06 3.84 14.09
C ASP A 47 1.03 4.61 14.92
N GLU A 48 1.22 4.66 16.24
CA GLU A 48 0.35 5.42 17.14
C GLU A 48 0.44 6.93 16.90
N GLN A 49 1.53 7.41 16.29
CA GLN A 49 1.73 8.81 15.90
C GLN A 49 1.16 9.12 14.51
N ASN A 50 0.59 8.15 13.80
CA ASN A 50 -0.02 8.38 12.50
C ASN A 50 -1.21 9.34 12.64
N PRO A 51 -1.17 10.55 12.03
CA PRO A 51 -2.24 11.52 12.17
C PRO A 51 -3.50 11.18 11.34
N PHE A 52 -3.41 10.17 10.46
CA PHE A 52 -4.54 9.71 9.67
C PHE A 52 -5.29 8.60 10.39
N ASP A 53 -6.61 8.58 10.24
CA ASP A 53 -7.36 7.39 10.63
C ASP A 53 -6.96 6.17 9.76
N MET A 54 -7.29 4.98 10.24
CA MET A 54 -6.93 3.73 9.58
C MET A 54 -7.51 3.64 8.16
N LYS A 55 -8.75 4.12 7.95
CA LYS A 55 -9.40 4.09 6.64
C LYS A 55 -8.64 4.97 5.64
N THR A 56 -8.25 6.18 6.04
CA THR A 56 -7.49 7.14 5.24
C THR A 56 -6.12 6.58 4.88
N SER A 57 -5.40 6.03 5.86
CA SER A 57 -4.10 5.38 5.64
C SER A 57 -4.20 4.24 4.63
N MET A 58 -5.25 3.42 4.72
CA MET A 58 -5.50 2.33 3.79
C MET A 58 -5.93 2.81 2.39
N MET A 59 -6.67 3.93 2.29
CA MET A 59 -7.00 4.54 0.99
C MET A 59 -5.73 5.06 0.29
N ILE A 60 -4.79 5.65 1.03
CA ILE A 60 -3.48 6.05 0.51
C ILE A 60 -2.71 4.81 0.03
N ALA A 61 -2.67 3.75 0.86
CA ALA A 61 -2.00 2.50 0.49
C ALA A 61 -2.59 1.89 -0.80
N LEU A 62 -3.93 1.90 -0.95
CA LEU A 62 -4.61 1.47 -2.17
C LEU A 62 -4.23 2.33 -3.39
N ALA A 63 -4.22 3.66 -3.24
CA ALA A 63 -3.82 4.56 -4.32
C ALA A 63 -2.37 4.29 -4.80
N VAL A 64 -1.45 4.04 -3.86
CA VAL A 64 -0.07 3.66 -4.15
C VAL A 64 -0.01 2.31 -4.87
N SER A 65 -0.72 1.29 -4.39
CA SER A 65 -0.75 -0.04 -5.02
C SER A 65 -1.27 -0.02 -6.46
N ILE A 66 -2.32 0.77 -6.72
CA ILE A 66 -2.85 0.99 -8.08
C ILE A 66 -1.78 1.64 -8.96
N THR A 67 -1.11 2.67 -8.43
CA THR A 67 -0.06 3.41 -9.16
C THR A 67 1.13 2.52 -9.53
N LEU A 68 1.51 1.61 -8.63
CA LEU A 68 2.62 0.66 -8.82
C LEU A 68 2.23 -0.59 -9.63
N GLY A 69 0.94 -0.79 -9.94
CA GLY A 69 0.46 -1.97 -10.67
C GLY A 69 0.46 -3.27 -9.88
N SER A 70 0.47 -3.21 -8.54
CA SER A 70 0.45 -4.43 -7.70
C SER A 70 -0.97 -5.00 -7.58
N GLN A 71 -1.24 -6.09 -8.31
CA GLN A 71 -2.57 -6.72 -8.30
C GLN A 71 -2.94 -7.31 -6.93
N GLU A 72 -2.02 -8.05 -6.29
CA GLU A 72 -2.26 -8.66 -4.98
C GLU A 72 -2.54 -7.58 -3.92
N CYS A 73 -1.70 -6.54 -3.82
CA CYS A 73 -1.91 -5.46 -2.85
C CYS A 73 -3.21 -4.69 -3.12
N THR A 74 -3.52 -4.41 -4.39
CA THR A 74 -4.78 -3.74 -4.77
C THR A 74 -6.00 -4.53 -4.30
N GLN A 75 -6.00 -5.85 -4.51
CA GLN A 75 -7.09 -6.71 -4.08
C GLN A 75 -7.23 -6.78 -2.56
N GLU A 76 -6.14 -7.03 -1.84
CA GLU A 76 -6.17 -7.17 -0.38
C GLU A 76 -6.54 -5.87 0.33
N GLN A 77 -5.97 -4.74 -0.09
CA GLN A 77 -6.31 -3.43 0.46
C GLN A 77 -7.76 -3.04 0.15
N THR A 78 -8.27 -3.37 -1.05
CA THR A 78 -9.70 -3.17 -1.39
C THR A 78 -10.61 -4.01 -0.50
N LYS A 79 -10.29 -5.28 -0.25
CA LYS A 79 -11.06 -6.15 0.68
C LYS A 79 -11.09 -5.56 2.09
N MET A 80 -9.95 -5.08 2.58
CA MET A 80 -9.84 -4.48 3.91
C MET A 80 -10.63 -3.18 4.01
N LEU A 81 -10.50 -2.28 3.04
CA LEU A 81 -11.26 -1.03 2.97
C LEU A 81 -12.77 -1.28 2.86
N LYS A 82 -13.20 -2.30 2.13
CA LYS A 82 -14.61 -2.69 2.07
C LYS A 82 -15.16 -3.08 3.45
N LYS A 83 -14.38 -3.83 4.25
CA LYS A 83 -14.73 -4.14 5.64
C LYS A 83 -14.79 -2.89 6.53
N MET A 84 -13.99 -1.87 6.21
CA MET A 84 -13.98 -0.55 6.86
C MET A 84 -15.07 0.41 6.34
N GLY A 85 -16.00 -0.06 5.50
CA GLY A 85 -17.10 0.75 5.00
C GLY A 85 -16.71 1.73 3.88
N LEU A 86 -15.70 1.41 3.07
CA LEU A 86 -15.43 2.14 1.83
C LEU A 86 -16.63 2.05 0.87
N SER A 87 -17.11 3.19 0.40
CA SER A 87 -18.19 3.27 -0.58
C SER A 87 -17.69 3.07 -2.01
N LYS A 88 -18.62 2.83 -2.95
CA LYS A 88 -18.28 2.77 -4.38
C LYS A 88 -17.81 4.12 -4.89
N GLU A 89 -18.38 5.19 -4.37
CA GLU A 89 -18.06 6.57 -4.70
C GLU A 89 -16.63 6.92 -4.25
N GLU A 90 -16.26 6.55 -3.02
CA GLU A 90 -14.89 6.73 -2.52
C GLU A 90 -13.88 5.96 -3.37
N LEU A 91 -14.16 4.69 -3.72
CA LEU A 91 -13.31 3.90 -4.61
C LEU A 91 -13.15 4.56 -5.99
N ALA A 92 -14.26 5.03 -6.59
CA ALA A 92 -14.21 5.71 -7.88
C ALA A 92 -13.39 7.00 -7.82
N TYR A 93 -13.49 7.75 -6.72
CA TYR A 93 -12.70 8.97 -6.53
C TYR A 93 -11.21 8.67 -6.29
N ILE A 94 -10.86 7.61 -5.57
CA ILE A 94 -9.46 7.15 -5.46
C ILE A 94 -8.86 6.91 -6.85
N VAL A 95 -9.57 6.20 -7.73
CA VAL A 95 -9.10 5.94 -9.10
C VAL A 95 -8.98 7.23 -9.91
N ARG A 96 -9.92 8.17 -9.77
CA ARG A 96 -9.84 9.49 -10.42
C ARG A 96 -8.62 10.30 -9.95
N ILE A 97 -8.34 10.29 -8.66
CA ILE A 97 -7.18 10.95 -8.06
C ILE A 97 -5.89 10.35 -8.61
N VAL A 98 -5.76 9.01 -8.61
CA VAL A 98 -4.59 8.32 -9.17
C VAL A 98 -4.40 8.66 -10.66
N LYS A 99 -5.47 8.58 -11.46
CA LYS A 99 -5.43 8.95 -12.88
C LYS A 99 -4.97 10.39 -13.08
N HIS A 100 -5.52 11.33 -12.32
CA HIS A 100 -5.13 12.74 -12.41
C HIS A 100 -3.67 12.94 -12.03
N ALA A 101 -3.22 12.38 -10.91
CA ALA A 101 -1.84 12.50 -10.45
C ALA A 101 -0.83 11.95 -11.48
N GLN A 102 -1.11 10.78 -12.07
CA GLN A 102 -0.28 10.25 -13.14
C GLN A 102 -0.27 11.15 -14.40
N GLY A 103 -1.43 11.67 -14.80
CA GLY A 103 -1.50 12.63 -15.92
C GLY A 103 -0.71 13.92 -15.66
N SER A 104 -0.77 14.45 -14.43
CA SER A 104 0.02 15.61 -14.02
C SER A 104 1.52 15.34 -14.06
N ALA A 105 1.96 14.13 -13.72
CA ALA A 105 3.36 13.73 -13.85
C ALA A 105 3.83 13.74 -15.31
N VAL A 106 2.98 13.35 -16.27
CA VAL A 106 3.28 13.47 -17.71
C VAL A 106 3.56 14.92 -18.09
N MET A 107 2.71 15.85 -17.65
CA MET A 107 2.91 17.29 -17.90
C MET A 107 4.22 17.80 -17.30
N GLY A 108 4.55 17.39 -16.07
CA GLY A 108 5.81 17.73 -15.42
C GLY A 108 7.04 17.19 -16.16
N ASN A 109 6.99 15.94 -16.61
CA ASN A 109 8.07 15.30 -17.36
C ASN A 109 8.26 15.91 -18.76
N ALA A 110 7.19 16.43 -19.37
CA ALA A 110 7.24 17.12 -20.65
C ALA A 110 7.88 18.51 -20.59
N LYS A 111 8.13 19.05 -19.39
CA LYS A 111 8.67 20.41 -19.20
C LYS A 111 9.91 20.67 -20.07
N ALA A 112 10.89 19.77 -20.06
CA ALA A 112 12.13 19.94 -20.81
C ALA A 112 11.88 20.02 -22.33
N ALA A 113 10.90 19.27 -22.86
CA ALA A 113 10.53 19.35 -24.27
C ALA A 113 9.92 20.71 -24.62
N PHE A 114 9.03 21.24 -23.76
CA PHE A 114 8.46 22.57 -23.94
C PHE A 114 9.55 23.66 -23.89
N ASP A 115 10.39 23.64 -22.87
CA ASP A 115 11.47 24.62 -22.70
C ASP A 115 12.43 24.62 -23.90
N THR A 116 12.74 23.45 -24.46
CA THR A 116 13.65 23.30 -25.62
C THR A 116 13.01 23.82 -26.92
N PHE A 117 11.70 23.70 -27.07
CA PHE A 117 11.01 24.14 -28.29
C PHE A 117 10.82 25.66 -28.34
N GLU A 118 10.68 26.31 -27.18
CA GLU A 118 10.48 27.76 -27.07
C GLU A 118 11.78 28.59 -27.10
N SER A 119 12.96 27.95 -27.02
CA SER A 119 14.29 28.60 -27.08
C SER A 119 14.83 28.72 -28.50
#